data_AF-A0A601UX79-F1
#
_entry.id   AF-A0A601UX79-F1
#
_cell.length_a   1.000
_cell.length_b   1.000
_cell.length_c   1.000
_cell.angle_alpha   90.00
_cell.angle_beta   90.00
_cell.angle_gamma   90.00
#
_symmetry.space_group_name_H-M   'P 1'
#
loop_
_entity.id
_entity.type
_entity.pdbx_description
1 polymer ?
#
loop_
_entity_poly.entity_id
_entity_poly.type
_entity_poly.pdbx_seq_one_letter_code
_entity_poly.pdbx_strand_id
1 'polypeptide(L)' 'MKIKTMGASLLSGRIFQGTLNTEKGMWVGKKEDVTEQAVKAVAEHMMIKDQKYAYETKDGKWLIISHQLVDKLPEEFIAD' A
#
# COMPACT_ATOMS: atom_id res chain seq x y z
N MET A 1 8.82 -14.85 16.82
CA MET A 1 9.45 -13.52 16.84
C MET A 1 8.36 -12.48 16.60
N LYS A 2 8.47 -11.28 17.22
CA LYS A 2 7.52 -10.19 17.01
C LYS A 2 8.21 -9.08 16.23
N ILE A 3 7.60 -8.63 15.14
CA ILE A 3 8.14 -7.54 14.31
C ILE A 3 7.11 -6.43 14.16
N LYS A 4 7.57 -5.18 14.13
CA LYS A 4 6.73 -4.06 13.71
C LYS A 4 6.74 -4.01 12.18
N THR A 5 5.56 -4.03 11.57
CA THR A 5 5.43 -4.05 10.11
C THR A 5 4.11 -3.44 9.67
N MET A 6 3.97 -3.25 8.36
CA MET A 6 2.73 -2.85 7.69
C MET A 6 2.26 -3.95 6.74
N GLY A 7 0.95 -4.08 6.58
CA GLY A 7 0.39 -5.03 5.62
C GLY A 7 -1.03 -4.67 5.21
N ALA A 8 -1.35 -4.95 3.95
CA ALA A 8 -2.71 -4.82 3.44
C ALA A 8 -3.57 -6.01 3.87
N SER A 9 -4.80 -5.70 4.29
CA SER A 9 -5.85 -6.69 4.56
C SER A 9 -6.38 -7.26 3.25
N LEU A 10 -6.31 -8.59 3.08
CA LEU A 10 -6.90 -9.26 1.91
C LEU A 10 -8.41 -9.09 1.81
N LEU A 11 -9.10 -8.84 2.93
CA LEU A 11 -10.56 -8.71 2.97
C LEU A 11 -11.06 -7.31 2.63
N SER A 12 -10.31 -6.28 3.00
CA SER A 12 -10.78 -4.88 2.94
C SER A 12 -9.87 -3.96 2.14
N GLY A 13 -8.71 -4.42 1.67
CA GLY A 13 -7.69 -3.60 1.01
C GLY A 13 -6.97 -2.61 1.93
N ARG A 14 -7.52 -2.33 3.12
CA ARG A 14 -6.95 -1.40 4.11
C ARG A 14 -5.56 -1.82 4.55
N ILE A 15 -4.67 -0.85 4.70
CA ILE A 15 -3.29 -1.03 5.15
C ILE A 15 -3.25 -0.79 6.65
N PHE A 16 -2.77 -1.78 7.40
CA PHE A 16 -2.60 -1.67 8.83
C PHE A 16 -1.13 -1.65 9.20
N GLN A 17 -0.77 -0.79 10.15
CA GLN A 17 0.51 -0.83 10.85
C GLN A 17 0.32 -1.45 12.22
N GLY A 18 1.24 -2.33 12.63
CA GLY A 18 1.17 -2.95 13.94
C GLY A 18 2.33 -3.91 14.23
N THR A 19 2.12 -4.80 15.19
CA THR A 19 3.08 -5.86 15.51
C THR A 19 2.57 -7.20 14.98
N LEU A 20 3.34 -7.83 14.09
CA LEU A 20 3.08 -9.17 13.59
C LEU A 20 3.85 -10.18 14.42
N ASN A 21 3.17 -11.20 14.95
CA ASN A 21 3.84 -12.38 15.47
C ASN A 21 4.08 -13.36 14.32
N THR A 22 5.33 -13.48 13.88
CA THR A 22 5.70 -14.28 12.72
C THR A 22 5.58 -15.78 12.95
N GLU A 23 5.66 -16.25 14.20
CA GLU A 23 5.48 -17.68 14.53
C GLU A 23 4.03 -18.11 14.40
N LYS A 24 3.10 -17.22 14.75
CA LYS A 24 1.66 -17.48 14.70
C LYS A 24 0.99 -16.99 13.42
N GLY A 25 1.73 -16.26 12.57
CA GLY A 25 1.20 -15.65 11.34
C GLY A 25 0.09 -14.63 11.57
N MET A 26 0.02 -14.01 12.75
CA MET A 26 -1.10 -13.14 13.12
C MET A 26 -0.66 -11.84 13.78
N TRP A 27 -1.44 -10.79 13.56
CA TRP A 27 -1.27 -9.50 14.24
C TRP A 27 -1.57 -9.65 15.73
N VAL A 28 -0.75 -9.01 16.56
CA VAL A 28 -0.89 -9.00 18.02
C VAL A 28 -0.90 -7.57 18.55
N GLY A 29 -1.79 -7.30 19.51
CA GLY A 29 -1.96 -5.98 20.10
C GLY A 29 -2.74 -5.01 19.22
N LYS A 30 -2.53 -3.70 19.45
CA LYS A 30 -3.18 -2.63 18.68
C LYS A 30 -2.60 -2.59 17.26
N LYS A 31 -3.49 -2.55 16.27
CA LYS A 31 -3.18 -2.19 14.89
C LYS A 31 -3.88 -0.88 14.55
N GLU A 32 -3.23 -0.06 13.73
CA GLU A 32 -3.73 1.23 13.28
C GLU A 32 -4.02 1.18 11.79
N ASP A 33 -5.18 1.68 11.39
CA ASP A 33 -5.52 1.84 9.97
C ASP A 33 -4.77 3.05 9.45
N VAL A 34 -3.79 2.82 8.58
CA VAL A 34 -2.91 3.85 8.02
C VAL A 34 -3.09 3.96 6.51
N THR A 35 -4.22 3.49 5.98
CA THR A 35 -4.45 3.34 4.53
C THR A 35 -4.18 4.63 3.76
N GLU A 36 -4.81 5.73 4.15
CA GLU A 36 -4.67 7.03 3.47
C GLU A 36 -3.24 7.56 3.55
N GLN A 37 -2.63 7.49 4.73
CA GLN A 37 -1.26 7.95 4.97
C GLN A 37 -0.24 7.15 4.16
N ALA A 38 -0.39 5.82 4.12
CA ALA A 38 0.49 4.93 3.38
C ALA A 38 0.37 5.13 1.86
N VAL A 39 -0.85 5.26 1.33
CA VAL A 39 -1.07 5.52 -0.10
C VAL A 39 -0.45 6.86 -0.50
N LYS A 40 -0.68 7.92 0.29
CA LYS A 40 -0.09 9.23 0.05
C LYS A 40 1.44 9.20 0.09
N ALA A 41 2.02 8.56 1.10
CA ALA A 41 3.47 8.45 1.24
C ALA A 41 4.12 7.69 0.07
N VAL A 42 3.48 6.63 -0.43
CA VAL A 42 3.96 5.91 -1.62
C VAL A 42 3.89 6.79 -2.86
N ALA A 43 2.79 7.53 -3.06
CA ALA A 43 2.65 8.44 -4.18
C ALA A 43 3.72 9.55 -4.17
N GLU A 44 3.97 10.16 -3.02
CA GLU A 44 5.04 11.16 -2.82
C GLU A 44 6.43 10.57 -3.07
N HIS A 45 6.71 9.38 -2.52
CA HIS A 45 7.97 8.68 -2.75
C HIS A 45 8.22 8.41 -4.23
N MET A 46 7.19 7.97 -4.95
CA MET A 46 7.26 7.73 -6.40
C MET A 46 7.51 9.02 -7.17
N MET A 47 6.80 10.09 -6.84
CA MET A 47 7.02 11.42 -7.43
C MET A 47 8.46 11.91 -7.23
N ILE A 48 9.03 11.74 -6.03
CA ILE A 48 10.40 12.19 -5.72
C ILE A 48 11.47 11.33 -6.43
N LYS A 49 11.24 10.03 -6.54
CA LYS A 49 12.19 9.08 -7.13
C LYS A 49 12.07 8.93 -8.64
N ASP A 50 10.98 9.38 -9.22
CA ASP A 50 10.61 9.16 -10.63
C ASP A 50 10.76 7.68 -11.03
N GLN A 51 10.23 6.79 -10.19
CA GLN A 51 10.46 5.35 -10.29
C GLN A 51 9.14 4.55 -10.31
N LYS A 52 9.09 3.55 -11.19
CA LYS A 52 8.02 2.56 -11.29
C LYS A 52 8.42 1.27 -10.56
N TYR A 53 7.44 0.54 -10.03
CA TYR A 53 7.67 -0.74 -9.36
C TYR A 53 6.83 -1.84 -10.00
N ALA A 54 7.38 -3.06 -9.99
CA ALA A 54 6.74 -4.26 -10.50
C ALA A 54 6.91 -5.37 -9.46
N TYR A 55 5.81 -6.02 -9.09
CA TYR A 55 5.80 -7.12 -8.12
C TYR A 55 5.14 -8.34 -8.73
N GLU A 56 5.84 -9.46 -8.76
CA GLU A 56 5.29 -10.73 -9.24
C GLU A 56 4.25 -11.28 -8.25
N THR A 57 3.10 -11.71 -8.77
CA THR A 57 2.03 -12.35 -8.00
C THR A 57 2.23 -13.87 -7.98
N LYS A 58 1.56 -14.55 -7.05
CA LYS A 58 1.67 -16.03 -6.92
C LYS A 58 1.23 -16.80 -8.17
N ASP A 59 0.38 -16.21 -9.01
CA ASP A 59 -0.09 -16.78 -10.27
C ASP A 59 0.77 -16.37 -11.48
N GLY A 60 1.96 -15.83 -11.28
CA GLY A 60 2.91 -15.47 -12.34
C GLY A 60 2.53 -14.21 -13.12
N LYS A 61 1.58 -13.42 -12.62
CA LYS A 61 1.25 -12.09 -13.17
C LYS A 61 2.11 -11.02 -12.49
N TRP A 62 2.03 -9.80 -13.01
CA TRP A 62 2.77 -8.67 -12.47
C TRP A 62 1.80 -7.58 -12.00
N LEU A 63 1.93 -7.18 -10.73
CA LEU A 63 1.33 -5.96 -10.21
C LEU A 63 2.29 -4.81 -10.49
N ILE A 64 1.88 -3.91 -11.38
CA ILE A 64 2.65 -2.72 -11.76
C ILE A 64 2.06 -1.51 -11.05
N ILE A 65 2.94 -0.68 -10.49
CA ILE A 65 2.58 0.64 -9.98
C ILE A 65 3.44 1.70 -10.66
N SER A 66 2.78 2.74 -11.17
CA SER A 66 3.39 3.91 -11.80
C SER A 66 2.70 5.17 -11.29
N HIS A 67 3.40 6.31 -11.37
CA HIS A 67 2.84 7.62 -11.06
C HIS A 67 2.77 8.48 -12.32
N GLN A 68 1.89 9.47 -12.31
CA GLN A 68 1.75 10.48 -13.36
C GLN A 68 1.44 11.84 -12.71
N LEU A 69 2.03 12.90 -13.26
CA LEU A 69 1.66 14.27 -12.93
C LEU A 69 0.82 14.84 -14.08
N VAL A 70 -0.26 15.53 -13.73
CA VAL A 70 -1.19 16.15 -14.67
C VAL A 70 -1.53 17.55 -14.20
N ASP A 71 -1.70 18.49 -15.13
CA ASP A 71 -2.02 19.88 -14.81
C ASP A 71 -3.50 20.07 -14.43
N LYS A 72 -4.36 19.10 -14.79
CA LYS A 72 -5.79 19.10 -14.50
C LYS A 72 -6.21 17.72 -13.99
N LEU A 73 -7.09 17.70 -12.99
CA LEU A 73 -7.67 16.47 -12.46
C LEU A 73 -8.45 15.75 -13.58
N PRO A 74 -8.18 14.47 -13.88
CA PRO A 74 -8.92 13.74 -14.90
C PRO A 74 -10.38 13.54 -14.49
N GLU A 75 -11.28 13.50 -15.48
CA GLU A 75 -12.74 13.44 -15.26
C GLU A 75 -13.15 12.20 -14.46
N GLU A 76 -12.44 11.08 -14.60
CA GLU A 76 -12.72 9.85 -13.82
C GLU A 76 -12.54 10.00 -12.30
N PHE A 77 -11.87 11.05 -11.84
CA PHE A 77 -11.69 11.37 -10.41
C PHE A 77 -12.66 12.45 -9.92
N ILE A 78 -13.45 13.03 -10.81
CA ILE A 78 -14.51 13.97 -10.46
C ILE A 78 -15.73 13.10 -10.15
N ALA A 79 -15.98 12.86 -8.86
CA ALA A 79 -17.18 12.16 -8.42
C ALA A 79 -18.44 12.96 -8.81
N ASP A 80 -19.53 12.26 -9.15
CA ASP A 80 -20.87 12.86 -9.27
C ASP A 80 -21.34 13.48 -7.93
#